data_AF-A0A965FD67-F1
#
_entry.id   AF-A0A965FD67-F1
#
_cell.length_a   1.000
_cell.length_b   1.000
_cell.length_c   1.000
_cell.angle_alpha   90.00
_cell.angle_beta   90.00
_cell.angle_gamma   90.00
#
_symmetry.space_group_name_H-M   'P 1'
#
loop_
_entity.id
_entity.type
_entity.pdbx_description
1 polymer ?
#
loop_
_entity_poly.entity_id
_entity_poly.type
_entity_poly.pdbx_seq_one_letter_code
_entity_poly.pdbx_strand_id
1 'polypeptide(L)'
;LPGTAPFDAPDVPEGGGMHGGLHRAELATVLVMQGGPFRQGSVIQEPADLTDIVPTVLHMLGVDPSGMEGRPLRGALDAATDLPPSEEIHDLPGDFVLEAMRAENGRLYPTAMRRR
;
A
#
# COMPACT_ATOMS: atom_id res chain seq x y z
N LEU A 1 18.27 -3.52 4.57
CA LEU A 1 18.73 -2.58 3.52
C LEU A 1 17.78 -2.75 2.33
N PRO A 2 17.62 -1.79 1.42
CA PRO A 2 16.90 -2.06 0.18
C PRO A 2 17.49 -3.31 -0.50
N GLY A 3 16.63 -4.26 -0.91
CA GLY A 3 17.08 -5.48 -1.60
C GLY A 3 17.66 -6.56 -0.67
N THR A 4 17.41 -6.51 0.64
CA THR A 4 17.68 -7.66 1.52
C THR A 4 16.44 -8.52 1.67
N ALA A 5 16.50 -9.75 1.17
CA ALA A 5 15.51 -10.79 1.45
C ALA A 5 16.11 -11.89 2.34
N PRO A 6 15.30 -12.57 3.17
CA PRO A 6 15.77 -13.65 4.03
C PRO A 6 16.06 -14.97 3.28
N PHE A 7 16.14 -14.94 1.95
CA PHE A 7 16.45 -16.08 1.10
C PHE A 7 17.56 -15.72 0.09
N ASP A 8 18.55 -16.61 -0.04
CA ASP A 8 19.55 -16.54 -1.13
C ASP A 8 18.91 -17.10 -2.40
N ALA A 9 18.61 -16.24 -3.37
CA ALA A 9 18.33 -16.67 -4.73
C ALA A 9 19.67 -16.61 -5.52
N PRO A 10 20.31 -17.74 -5.86
CA PRO A 10 21.60 -17.77 -6.53
C PRO A 10 21.60 -17.19 -7.96
N ASP A 11 20.44 -16.73 -8.46
CA ASP A 11 20.20 -16.38 -9.86
C ASP A 11 20.09 -14.87 -10.14
N VAL A 12 20.48 -13.99 -9.21
CA VAL A 12 20.52 -12.53 -9.49
C VAL A 12 21.91 -12.15 -10.02
N PRO A 13 22.04 -11.79 -11.32
CA PRO A 13 23.33 -11.40 -11.88
C PRO A 13 23.82 -10.07 -11.30
N GLU A 14 25.10 -9.75 -11.51
CA GLU A 14 25.64 -8.43 -11.16
C GLU A 14 24.86 -7.31 -11.88
N GLY A 15 24.42 -6.31 -11.12
CA GLY A 15 23.52 -5.25 -11.60
C GLY A 15 22.03 -5.63 -11.61
N GLY A 16 21.67 -6.87 -11.25
CA GLY A 16 20.29 -7.30 -11.03
C GLY A 16 19.73 -6.79 -9.70
N GLY A 17 18.42 -6.56 -9.66
CA GLY A 17 17.69 -6.20 -8.45
C GLY A 17 16.82 -7.35 -7.96
N MET A 18 16.64 -7.43 -6.64
CA MET A 18 15.65 -8.30 -6.00
C MET A 18 14.65 -7.47 -5.20
N HIS A 19 13.42 -7.97 -5.09
CA HIS A 19 12.35 -7.37 -4.28
C HIS A 19 11.81 -8.38 -3.27
N GLY A 20 10.82 -7.97 -2.48
CA GLY A 20 10.15 -8.82 -1.50
C GLY A 20 10.66 -8.65 -0.08
N GLY A 21 11.62 -7.74 0.11
CA GLY A 21 11.93 -7.18 1.42
C GLY A 21 10.81 -6.25 1.90
N LEU A 22 10.79 -6.02 3.22
CA LEU A 22 9.87 -5.09 3.87
C LEU A 22 10.47 -3.68 3.98
N HIS A 23 11.45 -3.34 3.16
CA HIS A 23 12.01 -1.99 3.15
C HIS A 23 11.03 -1.00 2.52
N ARG A 24 11.03 0.27 2.98
CA ARG A 24 10.13 1.32 2.47
C ARG A 24 10.14 1.45 0.95
N ALA A 25 11.32 1.41 0.35
CA ALA A 25 11.49 1.51 -1.10
C ALA A 25 10.95 0.29 -1.87
N GLU A 26 10.78 -0.87 -1.21
CA GLU A 26 10.24 -2.08 -1.83
C GLU A 26 8.71 -2.17 -1.66
N LEU A 27 8.18 -1.63 -0.56
CA LEU A 27 6.74 -1.56 -0.30
C LEU A 27 6.05 -0.38 -1.00
N ALA A 28 6.77 0.72 -1.25
CA ALA A 28 6.23 1.90 -1.91
C ALA A 28 5.93 1.63 -3.40
N THR A 29 4.67 1.37 -3.71
CA THR A 29 4.16 1.25 -5.08
C THR A 29 3.38 2.50 -5.48
N VAL A 30 3.52 2.95 -6.73
CA VAL A 30 2.73 4.05 -7.28
C VAL A 30 1.48 3.50 -7.97
N LEU A 31 0.31 3.99 -7.56
CA LEU A 31 -0.95 3.76 -8.25
C LEU A 31 -1.39 5.05 -8.96
N VAL A 32 -1.61 4.97 -10.27
CA VAL A 32 -2.16 6.08 -11.08
C VAL A 32 -3.50 5.63 -11.66
N MET A 33 -4.53 6.44 -11.46
CA MET A 33 -5.87 6.23 -12.00
C MET A 33 -6.29 7.44 -12.83
N GLN A 34 -6.82 7.20 -14.03
CA GLN A 34 -7.21 8.25 -14.97
C GLN A 34 -8.44 7.82 -15.78
N GLY A 35 -9.29 8.79 -16.09
CA GLY A 35 -10.56 8.57 -16.81
C GLY A 35 -11.75 8.42 -15.86
N GLY A 36 -12.94 8.21 -16.41
CA GLY A 36 -14.15 7.99 -15.62
C GLY A 36 -14.41 9.07 -14.55
N PRO A 37 -14.93 8.68 -13.36
CA PRO A 37 -15.24 9.60 -12.27
C PRO A 37 -14.04 9.96 -11.38
N PHE A 38 -12.82 9.57 -11.72
CA PHE A 38 -11.65 9.88 -10.90
C PHE A 38 -11.39 11.39 -10.85
N ARG A 39 -11.05 11.86 -9.65
CA ARG A 39 -10.62 13.25 -9.43
C ARG A 39 -9.36 13.55 -10.25
N GLN A 40 -9.40 14.64 -11.00
CA GLN A 40 -8.28 15.06 -11.84
C GLN A 40 -7.26 15.89 -11.06
N GLY A 41 -5.99 15.81 -11.46
CA GLY A 41 -4.90 16.65 -10.94
C GLY A 41 -4.70 16.56 -9.42
N SER A 42 -5.11 15.44 -8.79
CA SER A 42 -5.12 15.26 -7.35
C SER A 42 -4.13 14.17 -6.93
N VAL A 43 -3.48 14.37 -5.79
CA VAL A 43 -2.75 13.33 -5.07
C VAL A 43 -3.61 12.91 -3.89
N ILE A 44 -4.04 11.66 -3.88
CA ILE A 44 -4.93 11.10 -2.86
C ILE A 44 -4.10 10.79 -1.62
N GLN A 45 -4.61 11.20 -0.46
CA GLN A 45 -3.98 11.00 0.86
C GLN A 45 -4.45 9.70 1.51
N GLU A 46 -5.64 9.19 1.16
CA GLU A 46 -6.12 7.92 1.69
C GLU A 46 -5.09 6.79 1.49
N PRO A 47 -4.84 5.95 2.50
CA PRO A 47 -3.91 4.83 2.35
C PRO A 47 -4.50 3.80 1.39
N ALA A 48 -3.64 3.24 0.54
CA ALA A 48 -4.01 2.28 -0.49
C ALA A 48 -3.10 1.06 -0.49
N ASP A 49 -3.68 -0.07 -0.87
CA ASP A 49 -3.00 -1.35 -1.08
C ASP A 49 -3.33 -1.88 -2.49
N LEU A 50 -2.49 -2.77 -3.04
CA LEU A 50 -2.77 -3.44 -4.32
C LEU A 50 -4.13 -4.16 -4.32
N THR A 51 -4.52 -4.71 -3.17
CA THR A 51 -5.80 -5.39 -2.96
C THR A 51 -7.01 -4.47 -3.15
N ASP A 52 -6.83 -3.14 -3.08
CA ASP A 52 -7.91 -2.15 -3.23
C ASP A 52 -8.26 -1.83 -4.70
N ILE A 53 -7.39 -2.22 -5.66
CA ILE A 53 -7.57 -1.88 -7.07
C ILE A 53 -8.85 -2.51 -7.64
N VAL A 54 -9.05 -3.82 -7.45
CA VAL A 54 -10.23 -4.51 -7.99
C VAL A 54 -11.52 -4.03 -7.34
N PRO A 55 -11.65 -3.93 -6.00
CA PRO A 55 -12.81 -3.33 -5.36
C PRO A 55 -13.13 -1.92 -5.86
N THR A 56 -12.12 -1.09 -6.15
CA THR A 56 -12.32 0.25 -6.70
C THR A 56 -12.92 0.20 -8.09
N VAL A 57 -12.41 -0.66 -8.97
CA VAL A 57 -12.96 -0.84 -10.33
C VAL A 57 -14.40 -1.37 -10.28
N LEU A 58 -14.67 -2.39 -9.47
CA LEU A 58 -16.02 -2.95 -9.31
C LEU A 58 -17.02 -1.91 -8.79
N HIS A 59 -16.60 -1.10 -7.81
CA HIS A 59 -17.41 -0.01 -7.29
C HIS A 59 -17.82 0.98 -8.38
N MET A 60 -16.90 1.38 -9.27
CA MET A 60 -17.21 2.26 -10.40
C MET A 60 -18.17 1.63 -11.42
N LEU A 61 -18.14 0.31 -11.56
CA LEU A 61 -19.04 -0.44 -12.43
C LEU A 61 -20.40 -0.73 -11.78
N GLY A 62 -20.61 -0.34 -10.51
CA GLY A 62 -21.82 -0.66 -9.76
C GLY A 62 -21.94 -2.14 -9.37
N VAL A 63 -20.81 -2.86 -9.31
CA VAL A 63 -20.72 -4.26 -8.92
C VAL A 63 -20.27 -4.36 -7.47
N ASP A 64 -20.89 -5.25 -6.69
CA ASP A 64 -20.56 -5.48 -5.28
C ASP A 64 -19.19 -6.18 -5.13
N PRO A 65 -18.21 -5.59 -4.39
CA PRO A 65 -16.90 -6.19 -4.15
C PRO A 65 -16.86 -7.11 -2.91
N SER A 66 -18.01 -7.54 -2.38
CA SER A 66 -18.07 -8.35 -1.15
C SER A 66 -17.22 -9.63 -1.21
N GLY A 67 -16.56 -9.95 -0.10
CA GLY A 67 -15.66 -11.09 0.04
C GLY A 67 -14.21 -10.84 -0.40
N MET A 68 -13.88 -9.66 -0.93
CA MET A 68 -12.50 -9.25 -1.17
C MET A 68 -11.85 -8.69 0.10
N GLU A 69 -10.53 -8.86 0.23
CA GLU A 69 -9.74 -8.28 1.32
C GLU A 69 -9.65 -6.74 1.23
N GLY A 70 -9.57 -6.23 -0.01
CA GLY A 70 -9.48 -4.81 -0.27
C GLY A 70 -10.82 -4.08 -0.18
N ARG A 71 -10.76 -2.75 -0.32
CA ARG A 71 -11.91 -1.85 -0.32
C ARG A 71 -11.84 -0.85 -1.48
N PRO A 72 -12.96 -0.25 -1.90
CA PRO A 72 -12.92 0.87 -2.82
C PRO A 72 -12.13 2.05 -2.24
N LEU A 73 -11.24 2.62 -3.05
CA LEU A 73 -10.52 3.88 -2.79
C LEU A 73 -11.46 5.05 -3.12
N ARG A 74 -12.21 5.48 -2.11
CA ARG A 74 -13.28 6.48 -2.30
C ARG A 74 -12.71 7.89 -2.39
N GLY A 75 -11.58 8.17 -1.76
CA GLY A 75 -10.88 9.45 -1.83
C GLY A 75 -10.48 9.82 -3.26
N ALA A 76 -10.23 8.82 -4.11
CA ALA A 76 -9.98 8.99 -5.55
C ALA A 76 -11.21 9.47 -6.34
N LEU A 77 -12.43 9.32 -5.79
CA LEU A 77 -13.71 9.68 -6.42
C LEU A 77 -14.33 10.92 -5.78
N ASP A 78 -14.18 11.07 -4.46
CA ASP A 78 -14.77 12.15 -3.67
C ASP A 78 -13.77 12.68 -2.63
N ALA A 79 -13.47 13.98 -2.72
CA ALA A 79 -12.54 14.65 -1.83
C ALA A 79 -13.01 14.65 -0.36
N ALA A 80 -14.31 14.57 -0.10
CA ALA A 80 -14.82 14.48 1.27
C ALA A 80 -14.44 13.16 1.96
N THR A 81 -14.02 12.15 1.20
CA THR A 81 -13.63 10.83 1.71
C THR A 81 -12.12 10.59 1.65
N ASP A 82 -11.35 11.57 1.16
CA ASP A 82 -9.90 11.52 1.04
C ASP A 82 -9.24 11.91 2.37
N LEU A 83 -9.24 10.96 3.31
CA LEU A 83 -8.77 11.18 4.66
C LEU A 83 -7.36 10.61 4.84
N PRO A 84 -6.40 11.40 5.35
CA PRO A 84 -5.05 10.92 5.57
C PRO A 84 -5.03 9.85 6.69
N PRO A 85 -4.13 8.85 6.60
CA PRO A 85 -3.95 7.89 7.68
C PRO A 85 -3.21 8.52 8.86
N SER A 86 -3.29 7.88 10.03
CA SER A 86 -2.32 8.10 11.10
C SER A 86 -1.09 7.22 10.91
N GLU A 87 0.09 7.73 11.26
CA GLU A 87 1.33 6.94 11.27
C GLU A 87 1.49 6.21 12.61
N GLU A 88 1.93 4.94 12.54
CA GLU A 88 2.14 4.08 13.69
C GLU A 88 3.49 3.37 13.61
N ILE A 89 4.08 3.12 14.78
CA ILE A 89 5.29 2.29 14.92
C ILE A 89 4.96 1.17 15.90
N HIS A 90 5.18 -0.07 15.47
CA HIS A 90 4.99 -1.25 16.30
C HIS A 90 6.34 -1.93 16.57
N ASP A 91 6.59 -2.24 17.83
CA ASP A 91 7.76 -3.02 18.22
C ASP A 91 7.56 -4.49 17.82
N LEU A 92 8.58 -5.05 17.17
CA LEU A 92 8.64 -6.45 16.78
C LEU A 92 9.78 -7.16 17.52
N PRO A 93 9.71 -8.49 17.70
CA PRO A 93 10.81 -9.27 18.23
C PRO A 93 12.11 -9.07 17.43
N GLY A 94 13.26 -9.22 18.07
CA GLY A 94 14.56 -9.16 17.40
C GLY A 94 15.10 -7.74 17.15
N ASP A 95 14.60 -6.75 17.90
CA ASP A 95 14.97 -5.33 17.78
C ASP A 95 14.54 -4.71 16.44
N PHE A 96 13.42 -5.20 15.91
CA PHE A 96 12.77 -4.66 14.73
C PHE A 96 11.61 -3.75 15.10
N VAL A 97 11.31 -2.81 14.22
CA VAL A 97 10.12 -1.99 14.25
C VAL A 97 9.40 -2.07 12.92
N LEU A 98 8.07 -2.13 12.98
CA LEU A 98 7.18 -2.00 11.83
C LEU A 98 6.62 -0.58 11.81
N GLU A 99 6.95 0.18 10.77
CA GLU A 99 6.30 1.44 10.44
C GLU A 99 5.07 1.14 9.60
N ALA A 100 3.92 1.69 9.98
CA ALA A 100 2.66 1.46 9.31
C ALA A 100 1.79 2.72 9.27
N MET A 101 0.81 2.70 8.37
CA MET A 101 -0.29 3.65 8.32
C MET A 101 -1.56 2.98 8.83
N ARG A 102 -2.39 3.69 9.59
CA ARG A 102 -3.72 3.24 9.99
C ARG A 102 -4.79 4.12 9.36
N ALA A 103 -5.71 3.50 8.62
CA ALA A 103 -6.91 4.16 8.12
C ALA A 103 -7.95 4.36 9.23
N GLU A 104 -8.89 5.28 9.04
CA GLU A 104 -9.98 5.52 10.01
C GLU A 104 -10.82 4.28 10.32
N ASN A 105 -10.98 3.38 9.35
CA ASN A 105 -11.68 2.11 9.55
C ASN A 105 -10.86 1.06 10.35
N GLY A 106 -9.69 1.44 10.84
CA GLY A 106 -8.79 0.60 11.63
C GLY A 106 -7.88 -0.31 10.79
N ARG A 107 -7.97 -0.32 9.45
CA ARG A 107 -7.08 -1.14 8.61
C ARG A 107 -5.64 -0.64 8.70
N LEU A 108 -4.71 -1.59 8.83
CA LEU A 108 -3.27 -1.34 8.92
C LEU A 108 -2.60 -1.56 7.56
N TYR A 109 -1.70 -0.66 7.19
CA TYR A 109 -0.93 -0.70 5.95
C TYR A 109 0.56 -0.63 6.29
N PRO A 110 1.30 -1.75 6.18
CA PRO A 110 2.74 -1.76 6.39
C PRO A 110 3.47 -0.81 5.42
N THR A 111 4.39 0.01 5.93
CA THR A 111 5.16 0.97 5.11
C THR A 111 6.65 0.72 5.16
N ALA A 112 7.17 0.15 6.25
CA ALA A 112 8.55 -0.31 6.35
C ALA A 112 8.73 -1.25 7.54
N MET A 113 9.69 -2.15 7.46
CA MET A 113 10.28 -2.82 8.61
C MET A 113 11.77 -2.52 8.65
N ARG A 114 12.27 -2.07 9.80
CA ARG A 114 13.69 -1.78 10.01
C ARG A 114 14.14 -2.23 11.38
N ARG A 115 15.45 -2.35 11.55
CA ARG A 115 16.04 -2.49 12.89
C ARG A 115 16.00 -1.13 13.60
N ARG A 116 15.90 -1.14 14.93
CA ARG A 116 16.05 0.07 15.74
C ARG A 116 17.45 0.68 15.59
#